data_AF-A0A2J6SS15-F1
#
_entry.id   AF-A0A2J6SS15-F1
#
_cell.length_a   1.000
_cell.length_b   1.000
_cell.length_c   1.000
_cell.angle_alpha   90.00
_cell.angle_beta   90.00
_cell.angle_gamma   90.00
#
_symmetry.space_group_name_H-M   'P 1'
#
loop_
_entity.id
_entity.type
_entity.pdbx_description
1 polymer ?
#
loop_
_entity_poly.entity_id
_entity_poly.type
_entity_poly.pdbx_seq_one_letter_code
_entity_poly.pdbx_strand_id
1 'polypeptide(L)'
;KNQAFVLIMSSYISGNERVLRRRKRPKETSSKAKTVRIPFGNQAIKTLSIPAIADRYNYYMGAVNEFDYLTAQNASLRHVERGGHQALEH
;
A
#
# COMPACT_ATOMS: atom_id res chain seq x y z
N LYS A 1 -10.82 -19.98 1.54
CA LYS A 1 -11.65 -19.02 0.78
C LYS A 1 -10.77 -17.84 0.38
N ASN A 2 -10.16 -17.82 -0.81
CA ASN A 2 -9.14 -16.82 -1.15
C ASN A 2 -9.37 -16.22 -2.54
N GLN A 3 -10.40 -15.38 -2.65
CA GLN A 3 -10.55 -14.42 -3.74
C GLN A 3 -10.90 -13.08 -3.08
N ALA A 4 -10.06 -12.09 -3.30
CA ALA A 4 -10.29 -10.72 -2.88
C ALA A 4 -10.45 -9.90 -4.15
N PHE A 5 -11.56 -9.18 -4.26
CA PHE A 5 -11.79 -8.22 -5.32
C PHE A 5 -11.31 -6.85 -4.84
N VAL A 6 -10.63 -6.11 -5.70
CA VAL A 6 -10.19 -4.74 -5.42
C VAL A 6 -10.72 -3.86 -6.54
N LEU A 7 -11.53 -2.86 -6.16
CA LEU A 7 -12.00 -1.82 -7.07
C LEU A 7 -11.07 -0.61 -6.95
N ILE A 8 -10.58 -0.11 -8.08
CA ILE A 8 -9.78 1.11 -8.15
C ILE A 8 -10.39 2.01 -9.21
N MET A 9 -10.60 3.29 -8.88
CA MET A 9 -11.15 4.30 -9.77
C MET A 9 -10.13 5.41 -9.96
N SER A 10 -10.04 5.96 -11.18
CA SER A 10 -9.21 7.12 -11.49
C SER A 10 -9.90 7.99 -12.52
N SER A 11 -9.75 9.31 -12.39
CA SER A 11 -10.12 10.29 -13.41
C SER A 11 -8.99 10.58 -14.41
N TYR A 12 -7.77 10.10 -14.13
CA TYR A 12 -6.57 10.43 -14.89
C TYR A 12 -6.00 9.24 -15.67
N ILE A 13 -6.10 8.03 -15.12
CA ILE A 13 -5.51 6.82 -15.71
C ILE A 13 -6.60 5.97 -16.34
N SER A 14 -6.37 5.51 -17.56
CA SER A 14 -7.24 4.53 -18.22
C SER A 14 -7.15 3.17 -17.51
N GLY A 15 -8.29 2.56 -17.19
CA GLY A 15 -8.35 1.29 -16.45
C GLY A 15 -7.66 0.11 -17.16
N ASN A 16 -7.46 0.20 -18.47
CA ASN A 16 -6.82 -0.84 -19.28
C ASN A 16 -5.31 -0.62 -19.47
N GLU A 17 -4.76 0.51 -19.01
CA GLU A 17 -3.35 0.79 -19.11
C GLU A 17 -2.53 -0.18 -18.24
N ARG A 18 -1.44 -0.70 -18.80
CA ARG A 18 -0.57 -1.67 -18.12
C ARG A 18 0.89 -1.25 -18.19
N VAL A 19 1.63 -1.57 -17.15
CA VAL A 19 3.07 -1.32 -17.05
C VAL A 19 3.81 -2.62 -16.75
N LEU A 20 5.02 -2.75 -17.30
CA LEU A 20 5.91 -3.85 -17.00
C LEU A 20 6.70 -3.54 -15.72
N ARG A 21 6.58 -4.39 -14.71
CA ARG A 21 7.31 -4.24 -13.45
C ARG A 21 8.01 -5.53 -13.06
N ARG A 22 9.27 -5.39 -12.65
CA ARG A 22 10.06 -6.49 -12.07
C ARG A 22 9.57 -6.71 -10.64
N ARG A 23 9.01 -7.88 -10.36
CA ARG A 23 8.46 -8.24 -9.04
C ARG A 23 9.14 -9.49 -8.49
N LYS A 24 9.23 -9.57 -7.17
CA LYS A 24 9.73 -10.75 -6.45
C LYS A 24 8.57 -11.70 -6.18
N ARG A 25 8.80 -13.00 -6.39
CA ARG A 25 7.82 -14.06 -6.09
C ARG A 25 7.54 -14.06 -4.58
N PRO A 26 6.27 -14.00 -4.14
CA PRO A 26 5.92 -14.06 -2.71
C PRO A 26 6.38 -15.37 -2.07
N LYS A 27 6.72 -15.37 -0.77
CA LYS A 27 7.05 -16.59 0.00
C LYS A 27 5.86 -17.56 0.04
N GLU A 28 6.14 -18.86 0.15
CA GLU A 28 5.09 -19.91 0.21
C GLU A 28 4.17 -19.74 1.42
N THR A 29 4.72 -19.27 2.52
CA THR A 29 4.00 -19.02 3.78
C THR A 29 3.10 -17.79 3.74
N SER A 30 3.08 -17.02 2.64
CA SER A 30 2.18 -15.88 2.52
C SER A 30 0.73 -16.36 2.38
N SER A 31 -0.19 -15.71 3.09
CA SER A 31 -1.63 -16.03 3.11
C SER A 31 -2.29 -16.08 1.72
N LYS A 32 -1.72 -15.41 0.71
CA LYS A 32 -2.19 -15.37 -0.69
C LYS A 32 -1.22 -15.99 -1.69
N ALA A 33 -0.20 -16.72 -1.22
CA ALA A 33 0.87 -17.29 -2.04
C ALA A 33 0.35 -18.18 -3.19
N LYS A 34 -0.65 -19.03 -2.90
CA LYS A 34 -1.14 -20.05 -3.84
C LYS A 34 -1.58 -19.46 -5.18
N THR A 35 -2.33 -18.36 -5.17
CA THR A 35 -2.82 -17.71 -6.40
C THR A 35 -1.78 -16.78 -7.02
N VAL A 36 -1.10 -15.97 -6.20
CA VAL A 36 -0.17 -14.94 -6.70
C VAL A 36 1.13 -15.55 -7.25
N ARG A 37 1.53 -16.74 -6.81
CA ARG A 37 2.75 -17.43 -7.30
C ARG A 37 2.57 -18.09 -8.67
N ILE A 38 1.35 -18.37 -9.12
CA ILE A 38 1.06 -19.01 -10.42
C ILE A 38 1.76 -18.27 -11.58
N PRO A 39 1.59 -16.94 -11.77
CA PRO A 39 2.22 -16.23 -12.88
C PRO A 39 3.76 -16.24 -12.82
N PHE A 40 4.38 -16.53 -11.67
CA PHE A 40 5.84 -16.60 -11.53
C PHE A 40 6.44 -17.94 -11.98
N GLY A 41 5.66 -19.03 -12.02
CA GLY A 41 6.20 -20.37 -12.29
C GLY A 41 7.35 -20.71 -11.32
N ASN A 42 8.50 -21.12 -11.84
CA ASN A 42 9.71 -21.40 -11.04
C ASN A 42 10.63 -20.19 -10.84
N GLN A 43 10.28 -19.02 -11.38
CA GLN A 43 11.15 -17.84 -11.32
C GLN A 43 11.00 -17.10 -9.99
N ALA A 44 12.11 -16.83 -9.30
CA ALA A 44 12.12 -16.06 -8.05
C ALA A 44 11.82 -14.57 -8.27
N ILE A 45 12.17 -14.04 -9.45
CA ILE A 45 11.89 -12.67 -9.89
C ILE A 45 11.35 -12.76 -11.31
N LYS A 46 10.29 -12.02 -11.62
CA LYS A 46 9.68 -11.99 -12.95
C LYS A 46 9.20 -10.60 -13.30
N THR A 47 9.32 -10.23 -14.57
CA THR A 47 8.67 -9.04 -15.12
C THR A 47 7.21 -9.36 -15.41
N LEU A 48 6.30 -8.67 -14.74
CA LEU A 48 4.87 -8.85 -14.89
C LEU A 48 4.24 -7.59 -15.47
N SER A 49 3.32 -7.78 -16.41
CA SER A 49 2.41 -6.73 -16.83
C SER A 49 1.34 -6.56 -15.76
N ILE A 50 1.27 -5.40 -15.12
CA ILE A 50 0.29 -5.09 -14.07
C ILE A 50 -0.50 -3.82 -14.44
N PRO A 51 -1.72 -3.64 -13.91
CA PRO A 51 -2.48 -2.42 -14.15
C PRO A 51 -1.71 -1.18 -13.69
N ALA A 52 -1.57 -0.19 -14.56
CA ALA A 52 -0.83 1.05 -14.29
C ALA A 52 -1.38 1.78 -13.07
N ILE A 53 -2.71 1.80 -12.94
CA ILE A 53 -3.42 2.40 -11.81
C ILE A 53 -3.03 1.79 -10.46
N ALA A 54 -2.88 0.46 -10.40
CA ALA A 54 -2.50 -0.24 -9.17
C ALA A 54 -1.02 -0.02 -8.84
N ASP A 55 -0.15 0.02 -9.85
CA ASP A 55 1.27 0.33 -9.65
C ASP A 55 1.45 1.75 -9.10
N ARG A 56 0.76 2.72 -9.72
CA ARG A 56 0.84 4.13 -9.36
C ARG A 56 0.23 4.40 -7.98
N TYR A 57 -0.91 3.78 -7.67
CA TYR A 57 -1.49 3.83 -6.33
C TYR A 57 -0.50 3.32 -5.28
N ASN A 58 0.09 2.13 -5.47
CA ASN A 58 1.03 1.57 -4.50
C ASN A 58 2.29 2.44 -4.34
N TYR A 59 2.75 3.08 -5.41
CA TYR A 59 3.91 3.97 -5.36
C TYR A 59 3.62 5.24 -4.53
N TYR A 60 2.50 5.92 -4.77
CA TYR A 60 2.17 7.15 -4.05
C TYR A 60 1.59 6.93 -2.66
N MET A 61 0.78 5.90 -2.45
CA MET A 61 0.20 5.61 -1.14
C MET A 61 1.22 5.15 -0.11
N GLY A 62 2.34 4.58 -0.56
CA GLY A 62 3.47 4.29 0.30
C GLY A 62 3.99 5.53 1.04
N ALA A 63 3.91 6.71 0.40
CA ALA A 63 4.44 7.95 0.97
C ALA A 63 3.71 8.40 2.24
N VAL A 64 2.38 8.20 2.32
CA VAL A 64 1.61 8.55 3.53
C VAL A 64 2.01 7.66 4.69
N ASN A 65 2.07 6.34 4.46
CA ASN A 65 2.45 5.39 5.51
C ASN A 65 3.94 5.53 5.92
N GLU A 66 4.81 5.88 4.99
CA GLU A 66 6.22 6.20 5.27
C GLU A 66 6.33 7.48 6.10
N PHE A 67 5.57 8.52 5.75
CA PHE A 67 5.50 9.76 6.54
C PHE A 67 5.00 9.49 7.96
N ASP A 68 3.88 8.78 8.12
CA ASP A 68 3.33 8.43 9.44
C ASP A 68 4.32 7.61 10.28
N TYR A 69 5.02 6.64 9.66
CA TYR A 69 6.06 5.87 10.34
C TYR A 69 7.21 6.77 10.82
N LEU A 70 7.70 7.67 9.96
CA LEU A 70 8.76 8.61 10.31
C LEU A 70 8.29 9.62 11.37
N THR A 71 7.06 10.10 11.30
CA THR A 71 6.45 10.97 12.31
C THR A 71 6.31 10.25 13.64
N ALA A 72 5.89 8.99 13.68
CA ALA A 72 5.79 8.22 14.92
C ALA A 72 7.16 7.93 15.54
N GLN A 73 8.15 7.57 14.72
CA GLN A 73 9.53 7.33 15.18
C GLN A 73 10.22 8.61 15.69
N ASN A 74 9.92 9.76 15.09
CA ASN A 74 10.49 11.06 15.46
C ASN A 74 9.53 11.92 16.28
N ALA A 75 8.39 11.36 16.69
CA ALA A 75 7.50 12.00 17.64
C ALA A 75 8.29 12.06 18.94
N SER A 76 8.85 13.22 19.23
CA SER A 76 9.27 13.52 20.59
C SER A 76 8.00 13.42 21.43
N LEU A 77 7.84 12.29 22.12
CA LEU A 77 6.70 11.97 22.98
C LEU A 77 6.72 12.91 24.18
N ARG A 78 6.38 14.18 23.95
CA ARG A 78 5.95 15.05 25.03
C ARG A 78 4.51 14.65 25.30
N HIS A 79 4.32 13.92 26.39
CA HIS A 79 3.00 13.74 26.99
C HIS A 79 2.48 15.13 27.35
N VAL A 80 1.50 15.62 26.59
CA VAL A 80 0.85 16.90 26.85
C VAL A 80 -0.53 16.60 27.43
N GLU A 81 -0.66 16.76 28.74
CA GLU A 81 -1.98 16.80 29.38
C GLU A 81 -2.56 18.20 29.18
N ARG A 82 -3.55 18.32 28.30
CA ARG A 82 -4.37 19.53 28.22
C ARG A 82 -5.46 19.42 29.28
N GLY A 83 -5.25 20.06 30.42
CA GLY A 83 -6.27 20.21 31.47
C GLY A 83 -7.54 20.90 30.94
N GLY A 84 -8.69 20.56 31.51
CA GLY A 84 -10.03 20.98 31.07
C GLY A 84 -10.38 22.44 31.35
N HIS A 85 -9.59 23.40 30.87
CA HIS A 85 -9.92 24.82 30.97
C HIS A 85 -9.75 25.54 29.64
N GLN A 86 -10.67 25.32 28.70
CA GLN A 86 -11.11 26.34 27.74
C GLN A 86 -12.59 26.13 27.40
N ALA A 87 -13.46 26.30 28.41
CA ALA A 87 -14.81 26.79 28.16
C ALA A 87 -14.73 28.31 28.30
N LEU A 88 -14.79 29.01 27.16
CA LEU A 88 -14.98 30.46 27.15
C LEU A 88 -16.41 30.73 27.59
N GLU A 89 -16.58 31.30 28.79
CA GLU A 89 -17.82 31.98 29.16
C GLU A 89 -17.61 33.50 29.10
N HIS A 90 -18.59 34.13 28.43
CA HIS A 90 -18.88 35.56 28.23
C HIS A 90 -18.03 36.38 27.24
#